data_AF-A0A6M0FUJ3-F1
#
_entry.id   AF-A0A6M0FUJ3-F1
#
_cell.length_a   1.000
_cell.length_b   1.000
_cell.length_c   1.000
_cell.angle_alpha   90.00
_cell.angle_beta   90.00
_cell.angle_gamma   90.00
#
_symmetry.space_group_name_H-M   'P 1'
#
loop_
_entity.id
_entity.type
_entity.pdbx_description
1 polymer ?
#
loop_
_entity_poly.entity_id
_entity_poly.type
_entity_poly.pdbx_seq_one_letter_code
_entity_poly.pdbx_strand_id
1 'polypeptide(L)'
;MKLAGPVTDAFGDYWYKGKAELTSYTLEQARYGEIRQGNAVLIFVTEDFSRSKQVKLDNPAQAGNDSVNVLKLNFTKNFNTGIYPYSMMTSVFTPVQRQLNPQTLKITSSSQEWCGHTFVQMNLNDQGYRVQQNSYFEQDGDKTLSLGEPYRKMNYGQPFASIQRISLPASYNS
;
A
#
# COMPACT_ATOMS: atom_id res chain seq x y z
N MET A 1 19.94 -16.46 17.41
CA MET A 1 19.56 -15.31 18.25
C MET A 1 18.04 -15.26 18.31
N LYS A 2 17.45 -15.24 19.51
CA LYS A 2 15.99 -15.31 19.74
C LYS A 2 15.27 -14.20 18.98
N LEU A 3 14.19 -14.56 18.29
CA LEU A 3 13.27 -13.63 17.65
C LEU A 3 12.77 -12.59 18.67
N ALA A 4 12.66 -11.34 18.21
CA ALA A 4 12.10 -10.22 18.95
C ALA A 4 10.72 -10.55 19.55
N GLY A 5 10.39 -9.90 20.67
CA GLY A 5 9.32 -10.25 21.62
C GLY A 5 7.93 -10.54 21.02
N PRO A 6 7.04 -11.17 21.82
CA PRO A 6 5.89 -11.87 21.29
C PRO A 6 4.94 -10.87 20.61
N VAL A 7 4.92 -10.96 19.28
CA VAL A 7 3.65 -10.99 18.56
C VAL A 7 2.77 -11.95 19.36
N THR A 8 1.66 -11.47 19.94
CA THR A 8 0.82 -12.28 20.83
C THR A 8 0.61 -13.66 20.22
N ASP A 9 0.64 -14.72 21.04
CA ASP A 9 0.55 -16.10 20.56
C ASP A 9 -0.55 -16.25 19.50
N ALA A 10 -1.72 -15.63 19.70
CA ALA A 10 -2.82 -15.61 18.74
C ALA A 10 -2.51 -15.00 17.35
N PHE A 11 -1.77 -13.88 17.26
CA PHE A 11 -1.42 -13.32 15.95
C PHE A 11 -0.41 -14.23 15.25
N GLY A 12 0.64 -14.65 15.97
CA GLY A 12 1.68 -15.51 15.41
C GLY A 12 1.09 -16.84 14.94
N ASP A 13 0.25 -17.44 15.77
CA ASP A 13 -0.49 -18.65 15.46
C ASP A 13 -1.30 -18.47 14.19
N TYR A 14 -2.01 -17.36 14.02
CA TYR A 14 -2.86 -17.13 12.84
C TYR A 14 -2.05 -16.86 11.56
N TRP A 15 -1.14 -15.89 11.60
CA TRP A 15 -0.50 -15.33 10.40
C TRP A 15 0.74 -16.09 9.94
N TYR A 16 1.47 -16.74 10.84
CA TYR A 16 2.71 -17.46 10.48
C TYR A 16 2.48 -18.90 10.02
N LYS A 17 1.27 -19.22 9.52
CA LYS A 17 0.93 -20.53 8.93
C LYS A 17 1.33 -20.68 7.46
N GLY A 18 2.00 -19.68 6.87
CA GLY A 18 2.35 -19.66 5.44
C GLY A 18 1.14 -19.56 4.52
N LYS A 19 0.03 -18.99 5.00
CA LYS A 19 -1.21 -18.79 4.25
C LYS A 19 -1.50 -17.30 4.08
N ALA A 20 -2.23 -16.97 3.03
CA ALA A 20 -2.82 -15.65 2.86
C ALA A 20 -4.29 -15.67 3.31
N GLU A 21 -4.76 -14.55 3.85
CA GLU A 21 -6.18 -14.28 4.05
C GLU A 21 -6.71 -13.51 2.84
N LEU A 22 -7.87 -13.92 2.32
CA LEU A 22 -8.50 -13.31 1.16
C LEU A 22 -9.95 -12.99 1.47
N THR A 23 -10.36 -11.75 1.20
CA THR A 23 -11.74 -11.28 1.38
C THR A 23 -12.21 -10.56 0.13
N SER A 24 -13.39 -10.92 -0.38
CA SER A 24 -13.99 -10.33 -1.57
C SER A 24 -15.25 -9.54 -1.24
N TYR A 25 -15.51 -8.50 -2.02
CA TYR A 25 -16.64 -7.60 -1.87
C TYR A 25 -17.19 -7.19 -3.24
N THR A 26 -18.50 -6.99 -3.31
CA THR A 26 -19.11 -6.19 -4.38
C THR A 26 -18.67 -4.73 -4.20
N LEU A 27 -18.29 -4.07 -5.29
CA LEU A 27 -17.78 -2.71 -5.31
C LEU A 27 -18.73 -1.78 -6.05
N GLU A 28 -19.08 -0.66 -5.42
CA GLU A 28 -19.68 0.50 -6.08
C GLU A 28 -18.62 1.60 -6.21
N GLN A 29 -18.13 1.83 -7.41
CA GLN A 29 -17.06 2.79 -7.70
C GLN A 29 -17.60 3.97 -8.49
N ALA A 30 -17.56 5.17 -7.91
CA ALA A 30 -17.84 6.39 -8.65
C ALA A 30 -16.72 6.68 -9.66
N ARG A 31 -17.08 6.83 -10.95
CA ARG A 31 -16.15 7.20 -12.03
C ARG A 31 -16.93 7.86 -13.18
N TYR A 32 -16.45 8.99 -13.67
CA TYR A 32 -17.11 9.81 -14.70
C TYR A 32 -18.56 10.21 -14.35
N GLY A 33 -18.83 10.55 -13.09
CA GLY A 33 -20.18 10.93 -12.64
C GLY A 33 -21.17 9.78 -12.49
N GLU A 34 -20.78 8.54 -12.78
CA GLU A 34 -21.62 7.36 -12.65
C GLU A 34 -21.09 6.40 -11.56
N ILE A 35 -22.00 5.65 -10.93
CA ILE A 35 -21.64 4.51 -10.08
C ILE A 35 -21.43 3.28 -10.96
N ARG A 36 -20.24 2.68 -10.87
CA ARG A 36 -19.85 1.47 -11.60
C ARG A 36 -19.83 0.28 -10.64
N GLN A 37 -20.50 -0.79 -11.02
CA GLN A 37 -20.44 -2.05 -10.30
C GLN A 37 -19.14 -2.78 -10.64
N GLY A 38 -18.56 -3.46 -9.66
CA GLY A 38 -17.33 -4.20 -9.81
C GLY A 38 -17.05 -5.11 -8.62
N ASN A 39 -15.79 -5.51 -8.49
CA ASN A 39 -15.33 -6.38 -7.43
C ASN A 39 -14.10 -5.78 -6.75
N ALA A 40 -14.04 -5.94 -5.44
CA ALA A 40 -12.91 -5.58 -4.60
C ALA A 40 -12.39 -6.84 -3.91
N VAL A 41 -11.07 -7.04 -3.91
CA VAL A 41 -10.43 -8.17 -3.18
C VAL A 41 -9.28 -7.65 -2.34
N LEU A 42 -9.32 -7.95 -1.05
CA LEU A 42 -8.25 -7.68 -0.10
C LEU A 42 -7.50 -8.99 0.17
N ILE A 43 -6.18 -8.97 0.02
CA ILE A 43 -5.31 -10.12 0.26
C ILE A 43 -4.27 -9.72 1.29
N PHE A 44 -4.29 -10.37 2.45
CA PHE A 44 -3.33 -10.14 3.53
C PHE A 44 -2.39 -11.33 3.66
N VAL A 45 -1.10 -11.06 3.85
CA VAL A 45 -0.08 -12.09 4.07
C VAL A 45 1.10 -11.53 4.84
N THR A 46 1.72 -12.33 5.71
CA THR A 46 3.00 -11.97 6.30
C THR A 46 4.14 -12.33 5.36
N GLU A 47 5.09 -11.43 5.19
CA GLU A 47 6.22 -11.60 4.27
C GLU A 47 7.51 -11.06 4.89
N ASP A 48 8.63 -11.75 4.65
CA ASP A 48 9.94 -11.22 5.00
C ASP A 48 10.37 -10.21 3.95
N PHE A 49 10.75 -9.03 4.42
CA PHE A 49 10.95 -7.85 3.59
C PHE A 49 12.28 -7.19 3.92
N SER A 50 12.95 -6.64 2.91
CA SER A 50 14.18 -5.86 3.08
C SER A 50 13.81 -4.44 3.47
N ARG A 51 14.30 -3.97 4.61
CA ARG A 51 14.09 -2.59 5.07
C ARG A 51 14.73 -1.58 4.13
N SER A 52 15.97 -1.84 3.71
CA SER A 52 16.76 -0.93 2.88
C SER A 52 16.33 -0.94 1.42
N LYS A 53 16.12 -2.14 0.83
CA LYS A 53 15.75 -2.28 -0.59
C LYS A 53 14.24 -2.17 -0.82
N GLN A 54 13.43 -2.38 0.22
CA GLN A 54 11.97 -2.35 0.16
C GLN A 54 11.36 -3.29 -0.88
N VAL A 55 11.84 -4.53 -0.82
CA VAL A 55 11.42 -5.67 -1.64
C VAL A 55 11.27 -6.91 -0.76
N LYS A 56 10.51 -7.89 -1.23
CA LYS A 56 10.47 -9.23 -0.64
C LYS A 56 11.88 -9.83 -0.58
N LEU A 57 12.16 -10.55 0.50
CA LEU A 57 13.38 -11.35 0.64
C LEU A 57 13.14 -12.78 0.14
N ASP A 58 13.94 -13.23 -0.82
CA ASP A 58 13.94 -14.63 -1.26
C ASP A 58 14.74 -15.54 -0.31
N ASN A 59 15.75 -14.99 0.36
CA ASN A 59 16.52 -15.67 1.40
C ASN A 59 16.64 -14.79 2.66
N PRO A 60 15.62 -14.78 3.53
CA PRO A 60 15.59 -13.92 4.72
C PRO A 60 16.71 -14.25 5.73
N ALA A 61 17.19 -15.49 5.76
CA ALA A 61 18.28 -15.90 6.65
C ALA A 61 19.61 -15.19 6.34
N GLN A 62 19.82 -14.76 5.10
CA GLN A 62 21.04 -14.05 4.69
C GLN A 62 20.94 -12.52 4.85
N ALA A 63 19.73 -11.99 5.08
CA ALA A 63 19.51 -10.55 5.15
C ALA A 63 19.90 -9.92 6.51
N GLY A 64 20.11 -10.74 7.55
CA GLY A 64 20.48 -10.26 8.89
C GLY A 64 19.52 -9.19 9.42
N ASN A 65 20.07 -8.05 9.82
CA ASN A 65 19.30 -6.94 10.40
C ASN A 65 18.45 -6.16 9.38
N ASP A 66 18.64 -6.41 8.08
CA ASP A 66 17.82 -5.81 7.03
C ASP A 66 16.46 -6.50 6.89
N SER A 67 16.31 -7.72 7.43
CA SER A 67 15.04 -8.45 7.43
C SER A 67 14.05 -7.82 8.41
N VAL A 68 12.85 -7.55 7.91
CA VAL A 68 11.70 -7.12 8.69
C VAL A 68 10.47 -7.89 8.23
N ASN A 69 9.74 -8.48 9.16
CA ASN A 69 8.48 -9.12 8.84
C ASN A 69 7.38 -8.06 8.71
N VAL A 70 6.68 -8.05 7.58
CA VAL A 70 5.60 -7.12 7.28
C VAL A 70 4.29 -7.87 7.12
N LEU A 71 3.19 -7.24 7.55
CA LEU A 71 1.87 -7.58 7.05
C LEU A 71 1.68 -6.83 5.73
N LYS A 72 1.67 -7.59 4.63
CA LYS A 72 1.41 -7.08 3.29
C LYS A 72 -0.08 -7.14 3.01
N LEU A 73 -0.66 -6.02 2.59
CA LEU A 73 -1.96 -5.96 1.94
C LEU A 73 -1.76 -5.82 0.44
N ASN A 74 -2.50 -6.58 -0.34
CA ASN A 74 -2.80 -6.30 -1.75
C ASN A 74 -4.31 -6.07 -1.87
N PHE A 75 -4.70 -4.82 -2.14
CA PHE A 75 -6.09 -4.43 -2.37
C PHE A 75 -6.31 -4.21 -3.86
N THR A 76 -7.12 -5.04 -4.48
CA THR A 76 -7.48 -4.94 -5.90
C THR A 76 -8.91 -4.43 -6.06
N LYS A 77 -9.14 -3.64 -7.11
CA LYS A 77 -10.46 -3.20 -7.56
C LYS A 77 -10.56 -3.39 -9.06
N ASN A 78 -11.61 -4.06 -9.51
CA ASN A 78 -11.89 -4.28 -10.92
C ASN A 78 -13.33 -3.87 -11.22
N PHE A 79 -13.53 -2.98 -12.19
CA PHE A 79 -14.83 -2.48 -12.61
C PHE A 79 -14.76 -1.97 -14.04
N ASN A 80 -15.91 -1.73 -14.68
CA ASN A 80 -15.95 -1.21 -16.05
C ASN A 80 -16.55 0.20 -16.07
N THR A 81 -16.09 1.04 -16.99
CA THR A 81 -16.79 2.27 -17.41
C THR A 81 -17.27 2.07 -18.84
N GLY A 82 -18.49 1.58 -19.06
CA GLY A 82 -18.92 1.12 -20.38
C GLY A 82 -18.10 -0.11 -20.82
N ILE A 83 -17.40 -0.01 -21.95
CA ILE A 83 -16.54 -1.09 -22.48
C ILE A 83 -15.12 -1.07 -21.92
N TYR A 84 -14.73 -0.04 -21.18
CA TYR A 84 -13.37 0.15 -20.68
C TYR A 84 -13.19 -0.56 -19.34
N PRO A 85 -12.37 -1.62 -19.25
CA PRO A 85 -12.04 -2.27 -17.99
C PRO A 85 -11.02 -1.43 -17.22
N TYR A 86 -11.27 -1.25 -15.93
CA TYR A 86 -10.34 -0.70 -14.97
C TYR A 86 -9.81 -1.81 -14.07
N SER A 87 -8.50 -1.93 -13.99
CA SER A 87 -7.79 -2.79 -13.03
C SER A 87 -6.90 -1.93 -12.16
N MET A 88 -7.24 -1.84 -10.88
CA MET A 88 -6.48 -1.07 -9.89
C MET A 88 -5.95 -1.97 -8.80
N MET A 89 -4.75 -1.67 -8.32
CA MET A 89 -4.16 -2.40 -7.20
C MET A 89 -3.36 -1.46 -6.30
N THR A 90 -3.56 -1.59 -4.99
CA THR A 90 -2.75 -0.94 -3.96
C THR A 90 -2.10 -2.00 -3.08
N SER A 91 -0.78 -1.94 -2.95
CA SER A 91 -0.02 -2.77 -2.01
C SER A 91 0.53 -1.93 -0.87
N VAL A 92 0.41 -2.43 0.36
CA VAL A 92 0.87 -1.76 1.59
C VAL A 92 1.75 -2.72 2.37
N PHE A 93 2.93 -2.27 2.79
CA PHE A 93 3.94 -3.08 3.47
C PHE A 93 4.22 -2.50 4.86
N THR A 94 3.47 -2.96 5.87
CA THR A 94 3.55 -2.43 7.24
C THR A 94 4.25 -3.45 8.15
N PRO A 95 5.27 -3.05 8.95
CA PRO A 95 5.91 -3.96 9.90
C PRO A 95 4.90 -4.55 10.89
N VAL A 96 4.99 -5.87 11.15
CA VAL A 96 4.13 -6.52 12.16
C VAL A 96 4.44 -5.95 13.55
N GLN A 97 5.72 -5.76 13.86
CA GLN A 97 6.18 -5.22 15.14
C GLN A 97 6.14 -3.68 15.14
N ARG A 98 4.92 -3.12 15.13
CA ARG A 98 4.71 -1.67 15.05
C ARG A 98 5.28 -0.86 16.23
N GLN A 99 5.48 -1.49 17.39
CA GLN A 99 6.13 -0.82 18.52
C GLN A 99 7.59 -0.47 18.23
N LEU A 100 8.28 -1.31 17.46
CA LEU A 100 9.66 -1.07 17.03
C LEU A 100 9.71 -0.24 15.74
N ASN A 101 8.74 -0.45 14.84
CA ASN A 101 8.70 0.17 13.53
C ASN A 101 7.25 0.63 13.21
N PRO A 102 6.83 1.80 13.71
CA PRO A 102 5.42 2.19 13.67
C PRO A 102 4.90 2.58 12.29
N GLN A 103 5.81 2.94 11.38
CA GLN A 103 5.51 3.48 10.05
C GLN A 103 5.46 2.37 9.00
N THR A 104 4.58 2.56 8.01
CA THR A 104 4.54 1.72 6.81
C THR A 104 5.81 1.96 5.99
N LEU A 105 6.46 0.90 5.52
CA LEU A 105 7.74 1.03 4.81
C LEU A 105 7.55 1.43 3.35
N LYS A 106 6.51 0.87 2.71
CA LYS A 106 6.24 1.08 1.30
C LYS A 106 4.74 1.01 1.01
N ILE A 107 4.31 1.82 0.05
CA ILE A 107 2.99 1.74 -0.58
C ILE A 107 3.20 1.83 -2.08
N THR A 108 2.52 0.98 -2.85
CA THR A 108 2.46 1.10 -4.31
C THR A 108 1.01 1.08 -4.75
N SER A 109 0.63 1.93 -5.69
CA SER A 109 -0.70 1.97 -6.27
C SER A 109 -0.60 2.05 -7.79
N SER A 110 -1.39 1.25 -8.49
CA SER A 110 -1.47 1.29 -9.95
C SER A 110 -2.91 1.30 -10.45
N SER A 111 -3.09 1.86 -11.64
CA SER A 111 -4.32 1.79 -12.41
C SER A 111 -3.98 1.45 -13.86
N GLN A 112 -4.72 0.53 -14.45
CA GLN A 112 -4.62 0.13 -15.85
C GLN A 112 -6.00 0.20 -16.48
N GLU A 113 -6.09 0.91 -17.60
CA GLU A 113 -7.29 1.07 -18.43
C GLU A 113 -6.84 1.41 -19.88
N TRP A 114 -7.77 1.48 -20.84
CA TRP A 114 -7.37 1.57 -22.25
C TRP A 114 -6.76 2.92 -22.65
N CYS A 115 -7.11 4.01 -21.99
CA CYS A 115 -6.54 5.32 -22.29
C CYS A 115 -5.08 5.40 -21.83
N GLY A 116 -4.71 4.76 -20.72
CA GLY A 116 -3.34 4.70 -20.23
C GLY A 116 -3.19 4.16 -18.81
N HIS A 117 -1.96 4.18 -18.31
CA HIS A 117 -1.59 3.62 -17.02
C HIS A 117 -1.08 4.69 -16.05
N THR A 118 -1.28 4.43 -14.76
CA THR A 118 -0.63 5.19 -13.68
C THR A 118 0.03 4.25 -12.68
N PHE A 119 1.17 4.70 -12.14
CA PHE A 119 1.88 4.02 -11.07
C PHE A 119 2.42 5.04 -10.07
N VAL A 120 2.05 4.88 -8.80
CA VAL A 120 2.55 5.68 -7.68
C VAL A 120 3.23 4.76 -6.68
N GLN A 121 4.44 5.11 -6.28
CA GLN A 121 5.19 4.43 -5.22
C GLN A 121 5.60 5.42 -4.15
N MET A 122 5.34 5.06 -2.91
CA MET A 122 5.76 5.79 -1.71
C MET A 122 6.72 4.90 -0.92
N ASN A 123 7.92 5.39 -0.65
CA ASN A 123 8.97 4.68 0.09
C ASN A 123 9.33 5.51 1.32
N LEU A 124 9.29 4.91 2.51
CA LEU A 124 9.81 5.53 3.73
C LEU A 124 11.33 5.52 3.72
N ASN A 125 11.97 6.62 4.11
CA ASN A 125 13.40 6.73 4.35
C ASN A 125 13.67 7.60 5.59
N ASP A 126 14.94 7.90 5.86
CA ASP A 126 15.37 8.68 7.03
C ASP A 126 14.94 10.17 6.99
N GLN A 127 14.36 10.63 5.88
CA GLN A 127 13.86 12.00 5.69
C GLN A 127 12.32 12.06 5.56
N GLY A 128 11.64 10.91 5.73
CA GLY A 128 10.21 10.76 5.54
C GLY A 128 9.85 9.94 4.30
N TYR A 129 8.73 10.26 3.65
CA TYR A 129 8.26 9.49 2.50
C TYR A 129 8.69 10.13 1.18
N ARG A 130 9.46 9.40 0.38
CA ARG A 130 9.69 9.72 -1.03
C ARG A 130 8.57 9.14 -1.88
N VAL A 131 7.90 9.97 -2.66
CA VAL A 131 6.84 9.59 -3.59
C VAL A 131 7.34 9.74 -5.02
N GLN A 132 7.15 8.71 -5.83
CA GLN A 132 7.39 8.68 -7.27
C GLN A 132 6.08 8.34 -7.97
N GLN A 133 5.69 9.13 -8.95
CA GLN A 133 4.52 8.93 -9.80
C GLN A 133 4.96 8.88 -11.25
N ASN A 134 4.45 7.90 -11.98
CA ASN A 134 4.50 7.83 -13.44
C ASN A 134 3.06 7.82 -13.95
N SER A 135 2.72 8.71 -14.88
CA SER A 135 1.34 8.84 -15.35
C SER A 135 1.27 9.15 -16.83
N TYR A 136 0.39 8.45 -17.53
CA TYR A 136 0.04 8.75 -18.92
C TYR A 136 -0.72 10.08 -19.07
N PHE A 137 -1.47 10.52 -18.05
CA PHE A 137 -2.37 11.68 -18.16
C PHE A 137 -1.62 13.00 -18.02
N GLU A 138 -1.81 13.91 -18.98
CA GLU A 138 -1.11 15.20 -19.08
C GLU A 138 -1.13 16.03 -17.78
N GLN A 139 -2.30 16.13 -17.13
CA GLN A 139 -2.45 16.91 -15.88
C GLN A 139 -1.65 16.32 -14.70
N ASP A 140 -1.47 15.01 -14.72
CA ASP A 140 -0.73 14.29 -13.69
C ASP A 140 0.75 14.27 -14.00
N GLY A 141 1.12 13.75 -15.17
CA GLY A 141 2.50 13.52 -15.61
C GLY A 141 3.35 12.77 -14.58
N ASP A 142 4.65 12.71 -14.90
CA ASP A 142 5.65 12.12 -14.02
C ASP A 142 6.03 13.12 -12.92
N LYS A 143 6.02 12.67 -11.67
CA LYS A 143 6.30 13.52 -10.50
C LYS A 143 7.16 12.78 -9.49
N THR A 144 8.05 13.52 -8.83
CA THR A 144 8.75 13.07 -7.62
C THR A 144 8.60 14.13 -6.56
N LEU A 145 8.19 13.75 -5.35
CA LEU A 145 8.06 14.66 -4.22
C LEU A 145 8.43 13.95 -2.91
N SER A 146 8.93 14.72 -1.96
CA SER A 146 9.22 14.23 -0.61
C SER A 146 8.19 14.80 0.35
N LEU A 147 7.51 13.91 1.06
CA LEU A 147 6.72 14.25 2.23
C LEU A 147 7.67 14.16 3.42
N GLY A 148 7.86 15.28 4.13
CA GLY A 148 8.75 15.33 5.29
C GLY A 148 8.35 14.35 6.40
N GLU A 149 9.13 14.34 7.47
CA GLU A 149 8.98 13.42 8.61
C GLU A 149 7.51 13.16 8.99
N PRO A 150 7.04 11.90 8.91
CA PRO A 150 5.71 11.54 9.37
C PRO A 150 5.64 11.88 10.85
N TYR A 151 4.67 12.73 11.23
CA TYR A 151 4.51 13.31 12.57
C TYR A 151 4.96 12.37 13.69
N ARG A 152 6.15 12.61 14.22
CA ARG A 152 6.84 11.74 15.18
C ARG A 152 6.43 12.14 16.60
N LYS A 153 5.20 11.80 17.02
CA LYS A 153 4.76 11.68 18.43
C LYS A 153 3.27 11.30 18.51
N MET A 154 2.97 10.05 18.87
CA MET A 154 1.69 9.69 19.49
C MET A 154 1.76 10.09 20.97
N ASN A 155 1.30 11.31 21.29
CA ASN A 155 0.65 11.54 22.58
C ASN A 155 -0.82 11.17 22.38
N TYR A 156 -1.32 10.18 23.10
CA TYR A 156 -2.74 9.85 23.11
C TYR A 156 -3.55 11.12 23.48
N GLY A 157 -4.38 11.64 22.57
CA GLY A 157 -5.38 12.68 22.89
C GLY A 157 -5.42 13.97 22.06
N GLN A 158 -4.94 14.00 20.80
CA GLN A 158 -5.16 15.17 19.92
C GLN A 158 -5.74 14.74 18.56
N PRO A 159 -6.64 15.56 17.95
CA PRO A 159 -7.41 15.15 16.78
C PRO A 159 -6.52 15.01 15.54
N PHE A 160 -6.90 14.07 14.68
CA PHE A 160 -6.23 13.75 13.42
C PHE A 160 -6.06 15.00 12.54
N ALA A 161 -4.82 15.33 12.19
CA ALA A 161 -4.54 16.28 11.11
C ALA A 161 -4.97 15.67 9.78
N SER A 162 -5.59 16.49 8.93
CA SER A 162 -6.28 16.09 7.71
C SER A 162 -5.37 15.34 6.73
N ILE A 163 -5.89 14.22 6.22
CA ILE A 163 -5.39 13.62 4.98
C ILE A 163 -5.53 14.68 3.89
N GLN A 164 -4.42 15.24 3.41
CA GLN A 164 -4.44 15.94 2.13
C GLN A 164 -4.83 14.91 1.08
N ARG A 165 -6.02 15.07 0.49
CA ARG A 165 -6.49 14.24 -0.60
C ARG A 165 -5.46 14.32 -1.72
N ILE A 166 -4.75 13.23 -1.98
CA ILE A 166 -4.14 13.02 -3.29
C ILE A 166 -5.31 12.68 -4.20
N SER A 167 -5.83 13.70 -4.87
CA SER A 167 -6.82 13.57 -5.92
C SER A 167 -6.17 12.78 -7.05
N LEU A 168 -6.57 11.51 -7.25
CA LEU A 168 -6.44 10.90 -8.56
C LEU A 168 -7.47 11.60 -9.44
N PRO A 169 -7.10 12.25 -10.56
CA PRO A 169 -8.10 12.90 -11.39
C PRO A 169 -9.13 11.85 -11.82
N ALA A 170 -10.38 12.13 -11.49
CA ALA A 170 -11.45 11.79 -12.39
C ALA A 170 -11.16 12.64 -13.63
N SER A 171 -10.63 12.00 -14.67
CA SER A 171 -10.58 12.59 -16.01
C SER A 171 -11.97 13.16 -16.29
N TYR A 172 -12.08 14.48 -16.33
CA TYR A 172 -13.24 15.17 -16.85
C TYR A 172 -13.17 15.10 -18.37
N ASN A 173 -14.33 14.84 -18.97
CA ASN A 173 -14.67 14.97 -20.38
C ASN A 173 -14.09 13.93 -21.35
N SER A 174 -14.96 12.98 -21.73
CA SER A 174 -15.55 12.96 -23.08
C SER A 174 -16.88 12.22 -23.00
#